data_AF-A0AA39RJY6-F1
#
_entry.id   AF-A0AA39RJY6-F1
#
_cell.length_a   1.000
_cell.length_b   1.000
_cell.length_c   1.000
_cell.angle_alpha   90.00
_cell.angle_beta   90.00
_cell.angle_gamma   90.00
#
_symmetry.space_group_name_H-M   'P 1'
#
loop_
_entity.id
_entity.type
_entity.pdbx_description
1 polymer ?
#
loop_
_entity_poly.entity_id
_entity_poly.type
_entity_poly.pdbx_seq_one_letter_code
_entity_poly.pdbx_strand_id
1 'polypeptide(L)'
;MSSSSSSSSSNVHNILFSDVDEEAVESLLDKLEDKEAKACKDIAEDFFQQQNIDMAMFCLATARAKDPNLADIERYKQAYVAHKVVSKKSKMRNWPYVVLGIKDYGVGVEEIERSYKRKALMFHPDKFSSVAANTAMKHINAAREILSDSRTRNALHKVMQNLRY
;
A
#
# COMPACT_ATOMS: atom_id res chain seq x y z
N MET A 1 19.47 -12.49 -20.07
CA MET A 1 19.75 -12.21 -18.65
C MET A 1 18.81 -11.11 -18.20
N SER A 2 17.84 -11.40 -17.34
CA SER A 2 17.11 -10.46 -16.44
C SER A 2 15.86 -11.15 -15.89
N SER A 3 16.02 -11.94 -14.83
CA SER A 3 14.91 -12.56 -14.07
C SER A 3 15.23 -12.52 -12.58
N SER A 4 15.52 -11.30 -12.08
CA SER A 4 15.82 -11.05 -10.65
C SER A 4 14.77 -10.16 -9.98
N SER A 5 13.81 -9.64 -10.74
CA SER A 5 12.82 -8.66 -10.28
C SER A 5 11.56 -9.28 -9.64
N SER A 6 11.33 -10.58 -9.80
CA SER A 6 10.15 -11.27 -9.26
C SER A 6 10.22 -11.53 -7.75
N SER A 7 11.38 -11.92 -7.22
CA SER A 7 11.52 -12.39 -5.83
C SER A 7 11.21 -11.32 -4.77
N SER A 8 11.53 -10.04 -5.03
CA SER A 8 11.30 -8.95 -4.06
C SER A 8 9.82 -8.56 -3.95
N SER A 9 9.06 -8.62 -5.05
CA SER A 9 7.62 -8.32 -5.03
C SER A 9 6.80 -9.46 -4.42
N SER A 10 7.19 -10.72 -4.65
CA SER A 10 6.56 -11.88 -4.03
C SER A 10 6.69 -11.87 -2.50
N ASN A 11 7.86 -11.49 -1.97
CA ASN A 11 8.07 -11.39 -0.52
C ASN A 11 7.23 -10.30 0.14
N VAL A 12 7.07 -9.14 -0.50
CA VAL A 12 6.22 -8.05 0.02
C VAL A 12 4.76 -8.50 0.10
N HIS A 13 4.26 -9.15 -0.95
CA HIS A 13 2.90 -9.67 -0.98
C HIS A 13 2.67 -10.68 0.16
N ASN A 14 3.57 -11.65 0.31
CA ASN A 14 3.45 -12.68 1.35
C ASN A 14 3.45 -12.09 2.76
N ILE A 15 4.28 -11.08 3.06
CA ILE A 15 4.30 -10.43 4.38
C ILE A 15 3.03 -9.60 4.61
N LEU A 16 2.48 -8.99 3.55
CA LEU A 16 1.31 -8.15 3.67
C LEU A 16 0.08 -8.97 4.06
N PHE A 17 -0.08 -10.15 3.46
CA PHE A 17 -1.24 -11.01 3.61
C PHE A 17 -0.99 -12.26 4.48
N SER A 18 0.08 -12.27 5.30
CA SER A 18 0.46 -13.45 6.10
C SER A 18 -0.55 -13.87 7.17
N ASP A 19 -1.41 -12.94 7.59
CA ASP A 19 -2.32 -13.10 8.73
C ASP A 19 -3.78 -12.96 8.29
N VAL A 20 -4.07 -13.17 7.01
CA VAL A 20 -5.43 -13.10 6.47
C VAL A 20 -6.20 -14.35 6.87
N ASP A 21 -7.42 -14.15 7.36
CA ASP A 21 -8.37 -15.22 7.64
C ASP A 21 -9.08 -15.62 6.34
N GLU A 22 -8.75 -16.81 5.81
CA GLU A 22 -9.27 -17.32 4.54
C GLU A 22 -10.78 -17.56 4.58
N GLU A 23 -11.33 -18.08 5.69
CA GLU A 23 -12.76 -18.34 5.85
C GLU A 23 -13.55 -17.02 5.86
N ALA A 24 -13.01 -15.99 6.54
CA ALA A 24 -13.60 -14.66 6.51
C ALA A 24 -13.58 -14.03 5.11
N VAL A 25 -12.54 -14.30 4.30
CA VAL A 25 -12.47 -13.85 2.91
C VAL A 25 -13.52 -14.56 2.06
N GLU A 26 -13.68 -15.88 2.18
CA GLU A 26 -14.70 -16.64 1.43
C GLU A 26 -16.11 -16.11 1.75
N SER A 27 -16.44 -15.97 3.04
CA SER A 27 -17.74 -15.40 3.46
C SER A 27 -17.96 -13.98 2.94
N LEU A 28 -16.89 -13.19 2.79
CA LEU A 28 -16.98 -11.86 2.21
C LEU A 28 -17.20 -11.92 0.70
N LEU A 29 -16.55 -12.82 -0.03
CA LEU A 29 -16.70 -12.96 -1.48
C LEU A 29 -18.15 -13.29 -1.85
N ASP A 30 -18.79 -14.21 -1.12
CA ASP A 30 -20.22 -14.54 -1.30
C ASP A 30 -21.11 -13.30 -1.12
N LYS A 31 -20.83 -12.46 -0.10
CA LYS A 31 -21.59 -11.22 0.13
C LYS A 31 -21.39 -10.17 -0.95
N LEU A 32 -20.28 -10.23 -1.68
CA LEU A 32 -19.93 -9.27 -2.74
C LEU A 32 -20.34 -9.76 -4.14
N GLU A 33 -20.75 -11.02 -4.29
CA GLU A 33 -21.06 -11.65 -5.59
C GLU A 33 -22.07 -10.81 -6.39
N ASP A 34 -23.21 -10.49 -5.77
CA ASP A 34 -24.31 -9.72 -6.40
C ASP A 34 -24.14 -8.20 -6.28
N LYS A 35 -23.07 -7.72 -5.64
CA LYS A 35 -22.84 -6.28 -5.47
C LYS A 35 -22.18 -5.70 -6.71
N GLU A 36 -22.62 -4.50 -7.08
CA GLU A 36 -21.97 -3.70 -8.11
C GLU A 36 -20.62 -3.15 -7.61
N ALA A 37 -19.74 -2.77 -8.54
CA ALA A 37 -18.38 -2.30 -8.23
C ALA A 37 -18.37 -1.12 -7.23
N LYS A 38 -19.31 -0.17 -7.38
CA LYS A 38 -19.43 0.97 -6.46
C LYS A 38 -19.80 0.52 -5.05
N ALA A 39 -20.75 -0.39 -4.91
CA ALA A 39 -21.14 -0.94 -3.60
C ALA A 39 -19.98 -1.69 -2.95
N CYS A 40 -19.20 -2.47 -3.70
CA CYS A 40 -17.99 -3.11 -3.18
C CYS A 40 -16.97 -2.08 -2.67
N LYS A 41 -16.80 -0.95 -3.37
CA LYS A 41 -15.92 0.14 -2.93
C LYS A 41 -16.45 0.81 -1.65
N ASP A 42 -17.76 1.03 -1.53
CA ASP A 42 -18.35 1.64 -0.34
C ASP A 42 -18.19 0.72 0.88
N ILE A 43 -18.41 -0.60 0.72
CA ILE A 43 -18.14 -1.63 1.74
C ILE A 43 -16.64 -1.64 2.12
N ALA A 44 -15.74 -1.39 1.16
CA ALA A 44 -14.31 -1.30 1.44
C ALA A 44 -13.97 -0.18 2.42
N GLU A 45 -14.61 0.99 2.27
CA GLU A 45 -14.46 2.11 3.21
C GLU A 45 -15.02 1.76 4.59
N ASP A 46 -16.15 1.06 4.68
CA ASP A 46 -16.72 0.63 5.97
C ASP A 46 -15.77 -0.30 6.72
N PHE A 47 -15.20 -1.31 6.05
CA PHE A 47 -14.19 -2.18 6.66
C PHE A 47 -12.94 -1.40 7.07
N PHE A 48 -12.54 -0.42 6.25
CA PHE A 48 -11.41 0.42 6.58
C PHE A 48 -11.66 1.25 7.86
N GLN A 49 -12.85 1.83 8.02
CA GLN A 49 -13.25 2.54 9.24
C GLN A 49 -13.23 1.61 10.48
N GLN A 50 -13.57 0.35 10.30
CA GLN A 50 -13.50 -0.69 11.32
C GLN A 50 -12.06 -1.20 11.58
N GLN A 51 -11.05 -0.58 10.97
CA GLN A 51 -9.63 -0.99 11.01
C GLN A 51 -9.36 -2.38 10.41
N ASN A 52 -10.33 -2.96 9.69
CA ASN A 52 -10.17 -4.22 8.98
C ASN A 52 -9.61 -3.96 7.58
N ILE A 53 -8.33 -3.63 7.53
CA ILE A 53 -7.64 -3.21 6.29
C ILE A 53 -7.58 -4.37 5.27
N ASP A 54 -7.52 -5.62 5.73
CA ASP A 54 -7.45 -6.78 4.84
C ASP A 54 -8.75 -6.93 4.04
N MET A 55 -9.89 -6.95 4.73
CA MET A 55 -11.20 -7.03 4.08
C MET A 55 -11.46 -5.80 3.21
N ALA A 56 -11.03 -4.60 3.64
CA ALA A 56 -11.10 -3.40 2.82
C ALA A 56 -10.33 -3.56 1.49
N MET A 57 -9.12 -4.13 1.52
CA MET A 57 -8.34 -4.39 0.31
C MET A 57 -8.99 -5.44 -0.60
N PHE A 58 -9.58 -6.50 -0.04
CA PHE A 58 -10.32 -7.51 -0.82
C PHE A 58 -11.56 -6.90 -1.49
N CYS A 59 -12.39 -6.17 -0.75
CA CYS A 59 -13.55 -5.45 -1.31
C CYS A 59 -13.17 -4.55 -2.48
N LEU A 60 -12.05 -3.84 -2.34
CA LEU A 60 -11.56 -2.95 -3.39
C LEU A 60 -10.99 -3.71 -4.60
N ALA A 61 -10.35 -4.86 -4.37
CA ALA A 61 -9.90 -5.75 -5.45
C ALA A 61 -11.10 -6.29 -6.25
N THR A 62 -12.17 -6.71 -5.56
CA THR A 62 -13.43 -7.14 -6.17
C THR A 62 -14.10 -6.00 -6.94
N ALA A 63 -14.15 -4.79 -6.37
CA ALA A 63 -14.65 -3.60 -7.07
C ALA A 63 -13.90 -3.37 -8.40
N ARG A 64 -12.57 -3.50 -8.39
CA ARG A 64 -11.71 -3.33 -9.58
C ARG A 64 -11.92 -4.43 -10.61
N ALA A 65 -12.14 -5.67 -10.16
CA ALA A 65 -12.40 -6.79 -11.06
C ALA A 65 -13.73 -6.59 -11.81
N LYS A 66 -14.74 -6.05 -11.12
CA LYS A 66 -16.06 -5.76 -11.70
C LYS A 66 -16.06 -4.54 -12.61
N ASP A 67 -15.37 -3.47 -12.21
CA ASP A 67 -15.18 -2.26 -13.02
C ASP A 67 -13.73 -1.76 -12.91
N PRO A 68 -12.87 -2.09 -13.88
CA PRO A 68 -11.49 -1.61 -13.91
C PRO A 68 -11.34 -0.09 -14.04
N ASN A 69 -12.38 0.60 -14.54
CA ASN A 69 -12.39 2.04 -14.78
C ASN A 69 -13.11 2.82 -13.66
N LEU A 70 -13.46 2.15 -12.55
CA LEU A 70 -14.13 2.79 -11.43
C LEU A 70 -13.30 3.97 -10.92
N ALA A 71 -13.95 5.13 -10.81
CA ALA A 71 -13.29 6.37 -10.44
C ALA A 71 -12.48 6.24 -9.14
N ASP A 72 -11.24 6.73 -9.20
CA ASP A 72 -10.28 6.80 -8.09
C ASP A 72 -9.90 5.46 -7.44
N ILE A 73 -10.28 4.31 -8.00
CA ILE A 73 -10.06 3.00 -7.37
C ILE A 73 -8.58 2.74 -7.03
N GLU A 74 -7.66 3.20 -7.89
CA GLU A 74 -6.22 3.09 -7.63
C GLU A 74 -5.77 4.00 -6.47
N ARG A 75 -6.42 5.15 -6.24
CA ARG A 75 -6.15 6.02 -5.07
C ARG A 75 -6.54 5.33 -3.77
N TYR A 76 -7.73 4.73 -3.71
CA TYR A 76 -8.16 3.92 -2.57
C TYR A 76 -7.17 2.79 -2.29
N LYS A 77 -6.76 2.07 -3.34
CA LYS A 77 -5.86 0.93 -3.20
C LYS A 77 -4.52 1.36 -2.63
N GLN A 78 -3.95 2.44 -3.17
CA GLN A 78 -2.67 2.96 -2.70
C GLN A 78 -2.77 3.51 -1.28
N ALA A 79 -3.92 4.06 -0.87
CA ALA A 79 -4.16 4.46 0.52
C ALA A 79 -4.09 3.23 1.44
N TYR A 80 -4.86 2.19 1.15
CA TYR A 80 -4.97 1.00 2.01
C TYR A 80 -3.64 0.24 2.10
N VAL A 81 -2.91 0.14 0.97
CA VAL A 81 -1.55 -0.43 0.95
C VAL A 81 -0.62 0.37 1.85
N ALA A 82 -0.66 1.70 1.84
CA ALA A 82 0.18 2.51 2.72
C ALA A 82 -0.08 2.21 4.21
N HIS A 83 -1.34 2.10 4.61
CA HIS A 83 -1.72 1.72 5.97
C HIS A 83 -1.25 0.31 6.35
N LYS A 84 -1.49 -0.67 5.48
CA LYS A 84 -1.12 -2.06 5.73
C LYS A 84 0.40 -2.25 5.80
N VAL A 85 1.14 -1.57 4.92
CA VAL A 85 2.61 -1.61 4.93
C VAL A 85 3.17 -1.01 6.23
N VAL A 86 2.61 0.11 6.70
CA VAL A 86 3.04 0.74 7.96
C VAL A 86 2.69 -0.11 9.17
N SER A 87 1.55 -0.81 9.17
CA SER A 87 1.21 -1.76 10.25
C SER A 87 2.19 -2.94 10.34
N LYS A 88 2.88 -3.26 9.23
CA LYS A 88 3.93 -4.29 9.16
C LYS A 88 5.36 -3.74 9.27
N LYS A 89 5.58 -2.48 9.69
CA LYS A 89 6.91 -1.84 9.74
C LYS A 89 7.99 -2.63 10.52
N SER A 90 7.58 -3.43 11.51
CA SER A 90 8.49 -4.30 12.28
C SER A 90 9.05 -5.46 11.45
N LYS A 91 8.24 -6.02 10.54
CA LYS A 91 8.60 -7.11 9.63
C LYS A 91 9.11 -6.59 8.27
N MET A 92 8.73 -5.37 7.87
CA MET A 92 9.06 -4.77 6.58
C MET A 92 10.02 -3.59 6.73
N ARG A 93 11.32 -3.85 6.71
CA ARG A 93 12.33 -2.77 6.82
C ARG A 93 12.31 -1.82 5.62
N ASN A 94 11.90 -2.31 4.46
CA ASN A 94 11.77 -1.53 3.22
C ASN A 94 10.48 -0.68 3.15
N TRP A 95 9.65 -0.64 4.21
CA TRP A 95 8.36 0.03 4.19
C TRP A 95 8.36 1.47 3.64
N PRO A 96 9.38 2.35 3.90
CA PRO A 96 9.35 3.72 3.39
C PRO A 96 9.39 3.76 1.85
N TYR A 97 10.17 2.86 1.23
CA TYR A 97 10.23 2.73 -0.22
C TYR A 97 8.89 2.21 -0.77
N VAL A 98 8.30 1.21 -0.11
CA VAL A 98 7.03 0.61 -0.54
C VAL A 98 5.89 1.64 -0.48
N VAL A 99 5.80 2.44 0.59
CA VAL A 99 4.80 3.53 0.71
C VAL A 99 4.96 4.57 -0.41
N LEU A 100 6.19 4.93 -0.78
CA LEU A 100 6.44 5.84 -1.89
C LEU A 100 6.28 5.18 -3.27
N GLY A 101 6.09 3.87 -3.35
CA GLY A 101 5.99 3.12 -4.60
C GLY A 101 7.34 2.91 -5.32
N ILE A 102 8.44 3.03 -4.59
CA ILE A 102 9.81 2.88 -5.10
C ILE A 102 10.21 1.40 -5.01
N LYS A 103 10.51 0.80 -6.17
CA LYS A 103 10.96 -0.60 -6.26
C LYS A 103 12.47 -0.76 -6.11
N ASP A 104 13.22 0.19 -6.64
CA ASP A 104 14.68 0.20 -6.55
C ASP A 104 15.12 0.97 -5.30
N TYR A 105 15.73 0.28 -4.34
CA TYR A 105 16.17 0.87 -3.07
C TYR A 105 17.53 1.58 -3.18
N GLY A 106 18.15 1.56 -4.36
CA GLY A 106 19.38 2.29 -4.68
C GLY A 106 19.15 3.69 -5.27
N VAL A 107 17.89 4.11 -5.43
CA VAL A 107 17.57 5.40 -6.08
C VAL A 107 18.11 6.61 -5.32
N GLY A 108 18.50 7.63 -6.08
CA GLY A 108 18.96 8.91 -5.55
C GLY A 108 17.85 9.75 -4.90
N VAL A 109 18.25 10.80 -4.17
CA VAL A 109 17.33 11.72 -3.47
C VAL A 109 16.31 12.35 -4.43
N GLU A 110 16.71 12.66 -5.66
CA GLU A 110 15.82 13.26 -6.67
C GLU A 110 14.64 12.36 -7.04
N GLU A 111 14.87 11.05 -7.18
CA GLU A 111 13.79 10.09 -7.49
C GLU A 111 12.86 9.87 -6.30
N ILE A 112 13.42 9.89 -5.08
CA ILE A 112 12.65 9.85 -3.83
C ILE A 112 11.71 11.06 -3.76
N GLU A 113 12.23 12.25 -4.04
CA GLU A 113 11.45 13.49 -4.04
C GLU A 113 10.39 13.52 -5.15
N ARG A 114 10.72 13.00 -6.34
CA ARG A 114 9.79 12.84 -7.46
C ARG A 114 8.63 11.90 -7.11
N SER A 115 8.95 10.75 -6.50
CA SER A 115 7.95 9.78 -6.04
C SER A 115 7.07 10.37 -4.93
N TYR A 116 7.68 11.09 -3.98
CA TYR A 116 6.94 11.82 -2.94
C TYR A 116 5.95 12.82 -3.52
N LYS A 117 6.37 13.71 -4.42
CA LYS A 117 5.48 14.73 -5.01
C LYS A 117 4.29 14.09 -5.73
N ARG A 118 4.52 13.01 -6.47
CA ARG A 118 3.46 12.25 -7.14
C ARG A 118 2.45 11.68 -6.14
N LYS A 119 2.93 11.08 -5.05
CA LYS A 119 2.10 10.55 -3.97
C LYS A 119 1.34 11.66 -3.25
N ALA A 120 2.00 12.75 -2.86
CA ALA A 120 1.37 13.88 -2.17
C ALA A 120 0.22 14.49 -3.00
N LEU A 121 0.38 14.60 -4.32
CA LEU A 121 -0.70 15.04 -5.21
C LEU A 121 -1.88 14.06 -5.27
N MET A 122 -1.61 12.76 -5.17
CA MET A 122 -2.61 11.69 -5.22
C MET A 122 -3.51 11.67 -3.97
N PHE A 123 -2.97 12.06 -2.81
CA PHE A 123 -3.68 12.00 -1.51
C PHE A 123 -4.03 13.39 -0.94
N HIS A 124 -3.99 14.44 -1.77
CA HIS A 124 -4.42 15.75 -1.32
C HIS A 124 -5.90 15.72 -0.91
N PRO A 125 -6.28 16.21 0.29
CA PRO A 125 -7.63 16.06 0.84
C PRO A 125 -8.71 16.66 -0.08
N ASP A 126 -8.41 17.78 -0.77
CA ASP A 126 -9.33 18.41 -1.71
C ASP A 126 -9.73 17.51 -2.91
N LYS A 127 -8.91 16.51 -3.23
CA LYS A 127 -9.07 15.68 -4.43
C LYS A 127 -9.35 14.21 -4.12
N PHE A 128 -9.33 13.81 -2.85
CA PHE A 128 -9.48 12.42 -2.45
C PHE A 128 -10.30 12.30 -1.16
N SER A 129 -11.55 11.85 -1.32
CA SER A 129 -12.57 11.84 -0.28
C SER A 129 -12.60 10.59 0.60
N SER A 130 -11.64 9.67 0.46
CA SER A 130 -11.56 8.48 1.31
C SER A 130 -11.22 8.85 2.75
N VAL A 131 -11.79 8.12 3.71
CA VAL A 131 -11.40 8.25 5.13
C VAL A 131 -9.93 7.91 5.37
N ALA A 132 -9.31 7.13 4.48
CA ALA A 132 -7.91 6.75 4.57
C ALA A 132 -6.95 7.88 4.14
N ALA A 133 -7.43 8.90 3.42
CA ALA A 133 -6.63 9.92 2.74
C ALA A 133 -5.64 10.64 3.67
N ASN A 134 -6.15 11.23 4.75
CA ASN A 134 -5.37 12.04 5.68
C ASN A 134 -4.24 11.23 6.33
N THR A 135 -4.54 10.02 6.77
CA THR A 135 -3.55 9.16 7.43
C THR A 135 -2.57 8.55 6.42
N ALA A 136 -3.02 8.24 5.20
CA ALA A 136 -2.12 7.85 4.12
C ALA A 136 -1.11 8.95 3.79
N MET A 137 -1.55 10.22 3.74
CA MET A 137 -0.64 11.37 3.58
C MET A 137 0.39 11.45 4.70
N LYS A 138 -0.01 11.23 5.96
CA LYS A 138 0.93 11.18 7.09
C LYS A 138 1.98 10.08 6.91
N HIS A 139 1.58 8.90 6.44
CA HIS A 139 2.52 7.80 6.15
C HIS A 139 3.51 8.15 5.04
N ILE A 140 3.05 8.84 4.00
CA ILE A 140 3.89 9.31 2.88
C ILE A 140 4.90 10.37 3.34
N ASN A 141 4.47 11.31 4.18
CA ASN A 141 5.36 12.31 4.77
C ASN A 141 6.44 11.65 5.64
N ALA A 142 6.05 10.71 6.50
CA ALA A 142 6.99 9.97 7.34
C ALA A 142 7.99 9.15 6.51
N ALA A 143 7.53 8.52 5.42
CA ALA A 143 8.40 7.78 4.51
C ALA A 143 9.43 8.69 3.84
N ARG A 144 9.00 9.87 3.37
CA ARG A 144 9.90 10.87 2.78
C ARG A 144 10.93 11.38 3.79
N GLU A 145 10.52 11.70 5.02
CA GLU A 145 11.41 12.19 6.07
C GLU A 145 12.56 11.21 6.32
N ILE A 146 12.24 9.93 6.51
CA ILE A 146 13.23 8.85 6.69
C ILE A 146 14.13 8.70 5.46
N LEU A 147 13.60 8.83 4.25
CA LEU A 147 14.38 8.63 3.04
C LEU A 147 15.21 9.86 2.63
N SER A 148 14.89 11.03 3.18
CA SER A 148 15.58 12.29 2.92
C SER A 148 16.85 12.48 3.78
N ASP A 149 16.88 11.94 5.00
CA ASP A 149 18.09 11.95 5.83
C ASP A 149 19.05 10.82 5.38
N SER A 150 20.23 11.23 4.92
CA SER A 150 21.24 10.30 4.38
C SER A 150 21.70 9.24 5.39
N ARG A 151 21.76 9.57 6.68
CA ARG A 151 22.19 8.63 7.74
C ARG A 151 21.14 7.55 7.94
N THR A 152 19.87 7.94 8.08
CA THR A 152 18.78 6.99 8.28
C THR A 152 18.55 6.10 7.06
N ARG A 153 18.63 6.67 5.84
CA ARG A 153 18.57 5.90 4.60
C ARG A 153 19.72 4.89 4.48
N ASN A 154 20.95 5.29 4.79
CA ASN A 154 22.11 4.39 4.72
C ASN A 154 22.01 3.26 5.76
N ALA A 155 21.55 3.56 6.98
CA ALA A 155 21.29 2.54 7.99
C ALA A 155 20.23 1.53 7.52
N LEU A 156 19.15 2.01 6.89
CA LEU A 156 18.10 1.17 6.33
C LEU A 156 18.64 0.24 5.24
N HIS A 157 19.44 0.79 4.33
CA HIS A 157 20.08 0.02 3.26
C HIS A 157 21.00 -1.07 3.82
N LYS A 158 21.80 -0.75 4.85
CA LYS A 158 22.68 -1.72 5.51
C LYS A 158 21.89 -2.88 6.15
N VAL A 159 20.82 -2.57 6.87
CA VAL A 159 19.96 -3.62 7.46
C VAL A 159 19.33 -4.49 6.38
N MET A 160 18.88 -3.89 5.28
CA MET A 160 18.26 -4.61 4.17
C MET A 160 19.24 -5.50 3.39
N GLN A 161 20.52 -5.11 3.28
CA GLN A 161 21.57 -5.96 2.70
C GLN A 161 21.85 -7.19 3.60
N ASN A 162 21.86 -7.00 4.92
CA ASN A 162 22.12 -8.08 5.87
C ASN A 162 20.99 -9.13 5.92
N LEU A 163 19.76 -8.77 5.53
CA LEU A 163 18.61 -9.68 5.47
C LEU A 163 18.49 -10.45 4.15
N ARG A 164 19.40 -10.22 3.19
CA ARG A 164 19.46 -10.94 1.89
C ARG A 164 20.44 -12.11 1.89
N TYR A 165 21.03 -12.45 3.04
CA TYR A 165 21.94 -13.59 3.24
C TYR A 165 21.34 -14.56 4.25
#